data_AF-D0NBR3-F1
#
_entry.id   AF-D0NBR3-F1
#
_cell.length_a   1.000
_cell.length_b   1.000
_cell.length_c   1.000
_cell.angle_alpha   90.00
_cell.angle_beta   90.00
_cell.angle_gamma   90.00
#
_symmetry.space_group_name_H-M   'P 1'
#
loop_
_entity.id
_entity.type
_entity.pdbx_description
1 polymer ?
#
loop_
_entity_poly.entity_id
_entity_poly.type
_entity_poly.pdbx_seq_one_letter_code
_entity_poly.pdbx_strand_id
1 'polypeptide(L)'
;MPIPADHFTSFRYCDKCTSNACSTDACIVTPAGTGVPNTDFLIYVRVQDTASCKSSNTMAYASTCQHDQYDRPTFGMVNFCPQKLNTSDSAFDRQVSTALHELTHALGFSSRFFPLMRKEDGSPRTPRDEQGNPPIFNAGTCPNRQEIHYYVEPSNTTIKYSTERDHVVAKLVTPRVRAFVRDHFNCSTLEGAEIESQDSGCLGSHWEERLFEPELMTPVDSYHNVFSALTLAFFADSGWYRVNASMSEVMHYGRSKGCSFATEKCIDPVTQAPIAADHFCTSSTDFQGCSVDATSRAVCSLNTKSQAIPTEYQYFPGNPRKGGTNTFADYCPLVVGNTAGDCSLSANLLQLGETNVNAFGETYCPTCKCTQTSLRSDDSAQFWTVSSPRQSGCYAMRCFSNANASMFVQLTIPRSWTQDTVSLNCTGKGEKLSVPGFSGHITLIC
;
A
#
# COMPACT_ATOMS: atom_id res chain seq x y z
N MET A 1 -8.14 27.02 -12.49
CA MET A 1 -9.56 27.20 -12.17
C MET A 1 -9.66 28.14 -10.98
N PRO A 2 -10.23 29.34 -11.12
CA PRO A 2 -10.44 30.22 -9.98
C PRO A 2 -11.47 29.59 -9.04
N ILE A 3 -11.18 29.63 -7.74
CA ILE A 3 -12.13 29.27 -6.68
C ILE A 3 -13.27 30.29 -6.72
N PRO A 4 -14.56 29.89 -6.68
CA PRO A 4 -15.68 30.82 -6.66
C PRO A 4 -15.59 31.80 -5.49
N ALA A 5 -15.91 33.07 -5.72
CA ALA A 5 -15.89 34.13 -4.70
C ALA A 5 -16.74 33.75 -3.47
N ASP A 6 -17.86 33.07 -3.71
CA ASP A 6 -18.80 32.64 -2.68
C ASP A 6 -18.20 31.63 -1.68
N HIS A 7 -17.09 30.97 -2.03
CA HIS A 7 -16.46 29.95 -1.18
C HIS A 7 -15.38 30.52 -0.25
N PHE A 8 -15.05 31.82 -0.38
CA PHE A 8 -14.06 32.46 0.47
C PHE A 8 -14.68 32.99 1.76
N THR A 9 -13.96 32.82 2.87
CA THR A 9 -14.21 33.58 4.09
C THR A 9 -13.83 35.05 3.90
N SER A 10 -14.31 35.93 4.78
CA SER A 10 -13.89 37.33 4.79
C SER A 10 -12.38 37.40 5.03
N PHE A 11 -11.66 38.16 4.20
CA PHE A 11 -10.24 38.40 4.42
C PHE A 11 -9.93 39.89 4.42
N ARG A 12 -8.99 40.29 5.29
CA ARG A 12 -8.48 41.66 5.37
C ARG A 12 -7.15 41.72 4.62
N TYR A 13 -7.06 42.61 3.65
CA TYR A 13 -5.79 42.89 2.95
C TYR A 13 -5.43 44.37 3.11
N CYS A 14 -4.15 44.65 3.21
CA CYS A 14 -3.62 46.00 3.35
C CYS A 14 -2.54 46.20 2.28
N ASP A 15 -2.71 47.17 1.37
CA ASP A 15 -1.71 47.44 0.32
C ASP A 15 -0.41 48.01 0.90
N LYS A 16 -0.49 48.62 2.08
CA LYS A 16 0.64 49.11 2.88
C LYS A 16 0.40 48.78 4.34
N CYS A 17 1.46 48.35 5.01
CA CYS A 17 1.46 48.04 6.43
C CYS A 17 2.55 48.89 7.09
N THR A 18 2.15 49.98 7.74
CA THR A 18 3.06 50.93 8.41
C THR A 18 3.11 50.72 9.92
N SER A 19 2.17 49.95 10.49
CA SER A 19 2.18 49.57 11.91
C SER A 19 2.18 48.06 12.12
N ASN A 20 2.51 47.64 13.36
CA ASN A 20 2.46 46.23 13.73
C ASN A 20 1.05 45.65 13.49
N ALA A 21 1.01 44.51 12.80
CA ALA A 21 -0.21 43.84 12.33
C ALA A 21 -1.15 44.72 11.48
N CYS A 22 -0.62 45.78 10.87
CA CYS A 22 -1.36 46.77 10.09
C CYS A 22 -2.57 47.32 10.86
N SER A 23 -2.42 47.48 12.18
CA SER A 23 -3.52 47.78 13.11
C SER A 23 -4.13 49.15 12.89
N THR A 24 -3.37 50.08 12.32
CA THR A 24 -3.76 51.48 12.07
C THR A 24 -3.80 51.84 10.59
N ASP A 25 -3.51 50.88 9.72
CA ASP A 25 -3.48 51.09 8.27
C ASP A 25 -4.88 50.93 7.65
N ALA A 26 -5.10 51.67 6.56
CA ALA A 26 -6.31 51.55 5.75
C ALA A 26 -6.27 50.21 4.99
N CYS A 27 -6.94 49.21 5.54
CA CYS A 27 -7.06 47.88 4.96
C CYS A 27 -8.46 47.67 4.41
N ILE A 28 -8.55 46.90 3.33
CA ILE A 28 -9.81 46.52 2.71
C ILE A 28 -10.21 45.17 3.27
N VAL A 29 -11.47 45.07 3.72
CA VAL A 29 -12.08 43.83 4.17
C VAL A 29 -13.04 43.37 3.10
N THR A 30 -12.78 42.21 2.52
CA THR A 30 -13.74 41.57 1.62
C THR A 30 -14.81 40.86 2.46
N PRO A 31 -16.10 40.98 2.10
CA PRO A 31 -17.14 40.23 2.78
C PRO A 31 -16.95 38.73 2.55
N ALA A 32 -17.36 37.92 3.53
CA ALA A 32 -17.44 36.48 3.33
C ALA A 32 -18.49 36.15 2.26
N GLY A 33 -18.20 35.15 1.43
CA GLY A 33 -19.17 34.58 0.50
C GLY A 33 -20.27 33.80 1.20
N THR A 34 -21.26 33.33 0.45
CA THR A 34 -22.39 32.56 1.02
C THR A 34 -22.01 31.14 1.47
N GLY A 35 -20.82 30.67 1.11
CA GLY A 35 -20.40 29.29 1.31
C GLY A 35 -21.16 28.30 0.43
N VAL A 36 -20.97 27.01 0.71
CA VAL A 36 -21.68 25.92 0.03
C VAL A 36 -22.62 25.24 1.04
N PRO A 37 -23.95 25.36 0.89
CA PRO A 37 -24.89 24.76 1.85
C PRO A 37 -24.84 23.22 1.80
N ASN A 38 -25.22 22.57 2.90
CA ASN A 38 -25.32 21.10 3.02
C ASN A 38 -24.06 20.34 2.55
N THR A 39 -22.88 20.86 2.87
CA THR A 39 -21.60 20.31 2.41
C THR A 39 -20.63 20.15 3.58
N ASP A 40 -20.13 18.92 3.78
CA ASP A 40 -19.17 18.61 4.85
C ASP A 40 -17.72 18.76 4.40
N PHE A 41 -17.46 18.53 3.10
CA PHE A 41 -16.13 18.61 2.50
C PHE A 41 -16.23 19.07 1.04
N LEU A 42 -15.42 20.05 0.66
CA LEU A 42 -15.33 20.57 -0.70
C LEU A 42 -14.01 20.14 -1.33
N ILE A 43 -14.07 19.53 -2.51
CA ILE A 43 -12.87 19.19 -3.27
C ILE A 43 -12.81 19.91 -4.62
N TYR A 44 -11.65 20.46 -4.93
CA TYR A 44 -11.37 21.03 -6.23
C TYR A 44 -10.45 20.13 -7.02
N VAL A 45 -10.97 19.66 -8.14
CA VAL A 45 -10.24 18.83 -9.07
C VAL A 45 -9.64 19.72 -10.15
N ARG A 46 -8.35 19.53 -10.41
CA ARG A 46 -7.62 20.19 -11.49
C ARG A 46 -6.92 19.17 -12.36
N VAL A 47 -6.71 19.55 -13.61
CA VAL A 47 -5.88 18.81 -14.55
C VAL A 47 -4.90 19.82 -15.14
N GLN A 48 -3.77 20.01 -14.47
CA GLN A 48 -2.74 20.98 -14.87
C GLN A 48 -1.36 20.31 -14.86
N ASP A 49 -0.54 20.64 -15.86
CA ASP A 49 0.88 20.27 -15.87
C ASP A 49 1.64 21.23 -14.96
N THR A 50 2.05 20.75 -13.79
CA THR A 50 2.78 21.52 -12.77
C THR A 50 4.21 20.99 -12.60
N ALA A 51 5.03 21.65 -11.77
CA ALA A 51 6.37 21.17 -11.46
C ALA A 51 6.35 19.74 -10.87
N SER A 52 5.35 19.42 -10.03
CA SER A 52 5.17 18.07 -9.48
C SER A 52 4.93 17.04 -10.59
N CYS A 53 4.23 17.41 -11.67
CA CYS A 53 3.99 16.54 -12.82
C CYS A 53 5.23 16.28 -13.68
N LYS A 54 6.32 17.04 -13.50
CA LYS A 54 7.60 16.78 -14.16
C LYS A 54 8.34 15.59 -13.56
N SER A 55 8.00 15.19 -12.33
CA SER A 55 8.50 13.95 -11.73
C SER A 55 8.03 12.74 -12.55
N SER A 56 8.89 11.74 -12.73
CA SER A 56 8.51 10.51 -13.42
C SER A 56 7.40 9.75 -12.70
N ASN A 57 7.32 9.89 -11.37
CA ASN A 57 6.57 9.03 -10.48
C ASN A 57 5.24 9.65 -10.01
N THR A 58 4.96 10.91 -10.31
CA THR A 58 3.76 11.61 -9.82
C THR A 58 2.67 11.59 -10.89
N MET A 59 1.62 10.80 -10.67
CA MET A 59 0.43 10.76 -11.53
C MET A 59 -0.62 11.79 -11.11
N ALA A 60 -0.76 11.99 -9.81
CA ALA A 60 -1.61 12.99 -9.19
C ALA A 60 -0.97 13.46 -7.89
N TYR A 61 -1.53 14.51 -7.29
CA TYR A 61 -1.22 14.91 -5.93
C TYR A 61 -2.41 15.65 -5.33
N ALA A 62 -2.59 15.52 -4.03
CA ALA A 62 -3.63 16.20 -3.28
C ALA A 62 -3.15 16.72 -1.93
N SER A 63 -3.96 17.62 -1.37
CA SER A 63 -3.73 18.14 -0.03
C SER A 63 -5.01 18.70 0.57
N THR A 64 -5.11 18.65 1.89
CA THR A 64 -6.06 19.48 2.63
C THR A 64 -5.58 20.92 2.64
N CYS A 65 -6.47 21.85 2.30
CA CYS A 65 -6.19 23.28 2.23
C CYS A 65 -6.76 24.06 3.43
N GLN A 66 -7.87 23.58 4.02
CA GLN A 66 -8.48 24.19 5.19
C GLN A 66 -9.19 23.13 6.05
N HIS A 67 -9.28 23.42 7.34
CA HIS A 67 -10.00 22.64 8.34
C HIS A 67 -10.91 23.53 9.19
N ASP A 68 -11.94 22.95 9.79
CA ASP A 68 -12.85 23.67 10.69
C ASP A 68 -12.25 23.90 12.09
N GLN A 69 -13.04 24.47 13.01
CA GLN A 69 -12.67 24.76 14.40
C GLN A 69 -12.42 23.50 15.25
N TYR A 70 -12.75 22.32 14.73
CA TYR A 70 -12.46 21.02 15.31
C TYR A 70 -11.34 20.31 14.56
N ASP A 71 -10.53 21.06 13.83
CA ASP A 71 -9.39 20.61 13.03
C ASP A 71 -9.75 19.57 11.95
N ARG A 72 -11.04 19.39 11.65
CA ARG A 72 -11.50 18.46 10.63
C ARG A 72 -11.29 19.06 9.24
N PRO A 73 -10.65 18.36 8.31
CA PRO A 73 -10.59 18.77 6.90
C PRO A 73 -11.96 19.12 6.34
N THR A 74 -12.09 20.31 5.74
CA THR A 74 -13.33 20.80 5.10
C THR A 74 -13.13 21.18 3.65
N PHE A 75 -11.88 21.40 3.25
CA PHE A 75 -11.55 21.79 1.88
C PHE A 75 -10.22 21.18 1.49
N GLY A 76 -10.21 20.50 0.35
CA GLY A 76 -9.02 19.93 -0.27
C GLY A 76 -8.94 20.22 -1.76
N MET A 77 -7.77 19.97 -2.31
CA MET A 77 -7.55 20.01 -3.75
C MET A 77 -6.85 18.75 -4.22
N VAL A 78 -7.14 18.35 -5.45
CA VAL A 78 -6.43 17.29 -6.16
C VAL A 78 -6.08 17.79 -7.56
N ASN A 79 -4.88 17.48 -8.01
CA ASN A 79 -4.45 17.72 -9.39
C ASN A 79 -4.00 16.42 -10.04
N PHE A 80 -4.59 16.11 -11.19
CA PHE A 80 -4.15 15.00 -12.05
C PHE A 80 -3.21 15.53 -13.13
N CYS A 81 -2.08 14.85 -13.33
CA CYS A 81 -1.09 15.24 -14.32
C CYS A 81 -1.55 14.82 -15.73
N PRO A 82 -1.88 15.77 -16.63
CA PRO A 82 -2.56 15.45 -17.90
C PRO A 82 -1.81 14.46 -18.77
N GLN A 83 -0.47 14.54 -18.80
CA GLN A 83 0.39 13.67 -19.63
C GLN A 83 0.55 12.26 -19.07
N LYS A 84 0.06 11.99 -17.85
CA LYS A 84 0.12 10.68 -17.20
C LYS A 84 -1.22 9.94 -17.24
N LEU A 85 -2.30 10.63 -17.63
CA LEU A 85 -3.62 10.03 -17.75
C LEU A 85 -3.70 9.13 -18.98
N ASN A 86 -4.30 7.95 -18.81
CA ASN A 86 -4.45 6.95 -19.85
C ASN A 86 -5.93 6.58 -20.00
N THR A 87 -6.49 6.75 -21.20
CA THR A 87 -7.92 6.49 -21.45
C THR A 87 -8.23 5.03 -21.78
N SER A 88 -7.25 4.13 -21.77
CA SER A 88 -7.49 2.70 -21.96
C SER A 88 -8.18 2.09 -20.74
N ASP A 89 -9.12 1.17 -21.00
CA ASP A 89 -9.84 0.45 -19.94
C ASP A 89 -8.89 -0.29 -19.00
N SER A 90 -7.78 -0.82 -19.53
CA SER A 90 -6.73 -1.50 -18.76
C SER A 90 -6.02 -0.60 -17.74
N ALA A 91 -6.13 0.72 -17.87
CA ALA A 91 -5.52 1.67 -16.93
C ALA A 91 -6.55 2.27 -15.96
N PHE A 92 -7.85 1.98 -16.11
CA PHE A 92 -8.90 2.62 -15.34
C PHE A 92 -8.79 2.34 -13.84
N ASP A 93 -8.75 1.06 -13.45
CA ASP A 93 -8.73 0.66 -12.04
C ASP A 93 -7.51 1.21 -11.29
N ARG A 94 -6.34 1.17 -11.93
CA ARG A 94 -5.10 1.73 -11.39
C ARG A 94 -5.21 3.25 -11.17
N GLN A 95 -5.78 3.99 -12.11
CA GLN A 95 -5.99 5.44 -11.97
C GLN A 95 -7.08 5.78 -10.94
N VAL A 96 -8.11 4.95 -10.79
CA VAL A 96 -9.11 5.08 -9.71
C VAL A 96 -8.44 4.86 -8.35
N SER A 97 -7.58 3.85 -8.23
CA SER A 97 -6.79 3.63 -7.01
C SER A 97 -5.92 4.84 -6.69
N THR A 98 -5.19 5.39 -7.67
CA THR A 98 -4.43 6.64 -7.48
C THR A 98 -5.34 7.79 -7.04
N ALA A 99 -6.51 7.95 -7.64
CA ALA A 99 -7.45 8.99 -7.23
C ALA A 99 -7.89 8.81 -5.77
N LEU A 100 -8.20 7.59 -5.33
CA LEU A 100 -8.59 7.29 -3.95
C LEU A 100 -7.45 7.57 -2.95
N HIS A 101 -6.21 7.26 -3.31
CA HIS A 101 -5.02 7.59 -2.52
C HIS A 101 -4.92 9.11 -2.29
N GLU A 102 -5.02 9.89 -3.36
CA GLU A 102 -4.96 11.36 -3.26
C GLU A 102 -6.14 11.96 -2.50
N LEU A 103 -7.35 11.42 -2.70
CA LEU A 103 -8.52 11.83 -1.92
C LEU A 103 -8.31 11.57 -0.44
N THR A 104 -7.63 10.48 -0.07
CA THR A 104 -7.33 10.16 1.33
C THR A 104 -6.37 11.18 1.95
N HIS A 105 -5.37 11.67 1.21
CA HIS A 105 -4.57 12.83 1.63
C HIS A 105 -5.42 14.09 1.82
N ALA A 106 -6.30 14.40 0.86
CA ALA A 106 -7.20 15.55 0.95
C ALA A 106 -8.12 15.50 2.18
N LEU A 107 -8.49 14.30 2.61
CA LEU A 107 -9.27 14.01 3.81
C LEU A 107 -8.44 13.98 5.11
N GLY A 108 -7.15 14.34 5.05
CA GLY A 108 -6.32 14.58 6.23
C GLY A 108 -5.35 13.46 6.59
N PHE A 109 -5.18 12.43 5.76
CA PHE A 109 -4.06 11.50 5.94
C PHE A 109 -2.76 12.19 5.55
N SER A 110 -2.09 12.85 6.50
CA SER A 110 -0.83 13.54 6.27
C SER A 110 -0.14 13.86 7.59
N SER A 111 1.20 13.89 7.58
CA SER A 111 2.00 14.34 8.74
C SER A 111 1.60 15.73 9.26
N ARG A 112 1.10 16.62 8.40
CA ARG A 112 0.57 17.93 8.81
C ARG A 112 -0.70 17.84 9.67
N PHE A 113 -1.45 16.75 9.52
CA PHE A 113 -2.77 16.56 10.12
C PHE A 113 -2.73 15.58 11.31
N PHE A 114 -1.67 14.79 11.48
CA PHE A 114 -1.52 13.95 12.68
C PHE A 114 -1.56 14.76 14.00
N PRO A 115 -0.91 15.93 14.12
CA PRO A 115 -1.00 16.77 15.33
C PRO A 115 -2.40 17.32 15.57
N LEU A 116 -3.24 17.33 14.53
CA LEU A 116 -4.59 17.87 14.56
C LEU A 116 -5.67 16.84 14.94
N MET A 117 -5.31 15.56 15.02
CA MET A 117 -6.24 14.50 15.39
C MET A 117 -6.85 14.71 16.78
N ARG A 118 -8.10 14.28 16.92
CA ARG A 118 -8.90 14.38 18.15
C ARG A 118 -9.28 13.01 18.69
N LYS A 119 -9.58 12.97 19.99
CA LYS A 119 -10.17 11.80 20.64
C LYS A 119 -11.67 11.73 20.31
N GLU A 120 -12.31 10.63 20.66
CA GLU A 120 -13.75 10.43 20.41
C GLU A 120 -14.64 11.44 21.15
N ASP A 121 -14.18 11.98 22.27
CA ASP A 121 -14.85 13.06 23.01
C ASP A 121 -14.67 14.45 22.39
N GLY A 122 -13.96 14.54 21.25
CA GLY A 122 -13.67 15.78 20.55
C GLY A 122 -12.48 16.57 21.13
N SER A 123 -11.85 16.11 22.21
CA SER A 123 -10.66 16.76 22.75
C SER A 123 -9.44 16.56 21.84
N PRO A 124 -8.55 17.56 21.68
CA PRO A 124 -7.29 17.38 20.95
C PRO A 124 -6.44 16.26 21.53
N ARG A 125 -5.84 15.42 20.67
CA ARG A 125 -4.83 14.43 21.10
C ARG A 125 -3.50 15.12 21.42
N THR A 126 -3.14 16.11 20.60
CA THR A 126 -1.97 16.95 20.84
C THR A 126 -2.35 18.13 21.71
N PRO A 127 -1.63 18.41 22.81
CA PRO A 127 -1.82 19.61 23.61
C PRO A 127 -1.82 20.87 22.75
N ARG A 128 -2.65 21.85 23.13
CA ARG A 128 -2.77 23.14 22.44
C ARG A 128 -2.17 24.26 23.29
N ASP A 129 -1.64 25.28 22.63
CA ASP A 129 -1.31 26.56 23.25
C ASP A 129 -2.57 27.38 23.59
N GLU A 130 -2.40 28.57 24.16
CA GLU A 130 -3.52 29.47 24.52
C GLU A 130 -4.33 29.93 23.30
N GLN A 131 -3.74 29.88 22.11
CA GLN A 131 -4.36 30.23 20.84
C GLN A 131 -5.02 29.01 20.15
N GLY A 132 -4.96 27.84 20.78
CA GLY A 132 -5.58 26.61 20.27
C GLY A 132 -4.72 25.84 19.26
N ASN A 133 -3.44 26.19 19.08
CA ASN A 133 -2.56 25.57 18.09
C ASN A 133 -1.70 24.44 18.69
N PRO A 134 -1.39 23.38 17.92
CA PRO A 134 -0.35 22.40 18.30
C PRO A 134 1.05 23.04 18.41
N PRO A 135 2.03 22.36 19.03
CA PRO A 135 3.42 22.80 19.04
C PRO A 135 3.99 22.94 17.62
N ILE A 136 4.62 24.08 17.33
CA ILE A 136 5.24 24.39 16.04
C ILE A 136 6.72 24.69 16.25
N PHE A 137 7.57 24.03 15.46
CA PHE A 137 9.01 24.24 15.41
C PHE A 137 9.40 24.83 14.05
N ASN A 138 10.11 25.96 14.07
CA ASN A 138 10.61 26.65 12.87
C ASN A 138 12.12 26.50 12.66
N ALA A 139 12.80 25.79 13.57
CA ALA A 139 14.23 25.51 13.53
C ALA A 139 14.53 24.29 14.41
N GLY A 140 15.63 23.60 14.15
CA GLY A 140 16.09 22.45 14.93
C GLY A 140 16.36 21.22 14.08
N THR A 141 16.29 20.05 14.70
CA THR A 141 16.58 18.77 14.04
C THR A 141 15.42 17.81 14.28
N CYS A 142 14.89 17.27 13.20
CA CYS A 142 13.84 16.25 13.23
C CYS A 142 14.35 14.96 13.90
N PRO A 143 13.45 14.08 14.37
CA PRO A 143 13.84 12.74 14.86
C PRO A 143 14.62 11.90 13.83
N ASN A 144 14.36 12.10 12.53
CA ASN A 144 15.09 11.48 11.42
C ASN A 144 16.40 12.22 11.03
N ARG A 145 16.87 13.16 11.86
CA ARG A 145 18.09 13.96 11.68
C ARG A 145 18.07 15.00 10.54
N GLN A 146 16.93 15.22 9.90
CA GLN A 146 16.78 16.33 8.94
C GLN A 146 16.65 17.67 9.67
N GLU A 147 16.97 18.77 8.98
CA GLU A 147 16.79 20.12 9.52
C GLU A 147 15.30 20.52 9.51
N ILE A 148 14.83 21.11 10.61
CA ILE A 148 13.46 21.62 10.71
C ILE A 148 13.41 23.01 10.07
N HIS A 149 12.61 23.16 9.01
CA HIS A 149 12.18 24.48 8.53
C HIS A 149 10.79 24.86 9.05
N TYR A 150 9.87 23.89 9.11
CA TYR A 150 8.55 24.03 9.70
C TYR A 150 8.03 22.63 10.04
N TYR A 151 7.75 22.38 11.31
CA TYR A 151 7.28 21.09 11.79
C TYR A 151 6.22 21.28 12.88
N VAL A 152 5.07 20.65 12.70
CA VAL A 152 4.01 20.62 13.69
C VAL A 152 4.13 19.29 14.42
N GLU A 153 4.47 19.32 15.70
CA GLU A 153 4.78 18.10 16.43
C GLU A 153 3.49 17.44 17.00
N PRO A 154 3.21 16.18 16.65
CA PRO A 154 2.14 15.42 17.26
C PRO A 154 2.50 14.96 18.68
N SER A 155 1.51 14.77 19.53
CA SER A 155 1.73 14.13 20.85
C SER A 155 2.29 12.71 20.70
N ASN A 156 3.08 12.29 21.69
CA ASN A 156 3.56 10.90 21.84
C ASN A 156 2.45 9.84 21.98
N THR A 157 1.20 10.26 22.18
CA THR A 157 0.01 9.39 22.16
C THR A 157 -0.61 9.25 20.77
N THR A 158 -0.09 9.98 19.78
CA THR A 158 -0.51 9.93 18.37
C THR A 158 0.61 9.36 17.51
N ILE A 159 1.81 9.95 17.56
CA ILE A 159 3.01 9.43 16.90
C ILE A 159 4.07 9.14 17.96
N LYS A 160 4.62 7.93 17.93
CA LYS A 160 5.72 7.53 18.82
C LYS A 160 6.92 7.13 17.99
N TYR A 161 8.09 7.61 18.39
CA TYR A 161 9.36 7.24 17.76
C TYR A 161 10.04 6.13 18.55
N SER A 162 10.63 5.18 17.84
CA SER A 162 11.50 4.13 18.39
C SER A 162 12.68 3.89 17.45
N THR A 163 13.69 3.17 17.93
CA THR A 163 14.77 2.66 17.08
C THR A 163 14.52 1.19 16.81
N GLU A 164 14.33 0.83 15.54
CA GLU A 164 14.08 -0.54 15.08
C GLU A 164 14.89 -0.76 13.80
N ARG A 165 15.38 -1.99 13.59
CA ARG A 165 16.15 -2.37 12.39
C ARG A 165 17.32 -1.43 12.06
N ASP A 166 17.97 -0.90 13.09
CA ASP A 166 19.10 0.05 13.03
C ASP A 166 18.77 1.47 12.56
N HIS A 167 17.50 1.87 12.50
CA HIS A 167 17.09 3.23 12.17
C HIS A 167 15.94 3.74 13.05
N VAL A 168 15.65 5.04 12.96
CA VAL A 168 14.51 5.65 13.65
C VAL A 168 13.25 5.34 12.86
N VAL A 169 12.23 4.83 13.53
CA VAL A 169 10.88 4.61 12.97
C VAL A 169 9.87 5.49 13.69
N ALA A 170 8.89 5.99 12.95
CA ALA A 170 7.73 6.69 13.49
C ALA A 170 6.50 5.77 13.41
N LYS A 171 5.76 5.64 14.52
CA LYS A 171 4.56 4.79 14.58
C LYS A 171 3.34 5.61 14.94
N LEU A 172 2.25 5.44 14.20
CA LEU A 172 0.94 5.93 14.59
C LEU A 172 0.33 4.97 15.62
N VAL A 173 0.26 5.43 16.87
CA VAL A 173 -0.04 4.60 18.06
C VAL A 173 -1.48 4.76 18.56
N THR A 174 -2.38 5.27 17.72
CA THR A 174 -3.78 5.48 18.11
C THR A 174 -4.52 4.14 18.32
N PRO A 175 -5.60 4.13 19.12
CA PRO A 175 -6.17 2.88 19.64
C PRO A 175 -6.58 1.83 18.60
N ARG A 176 -7.31 2.22 17.53
CA ARG A 176 -7.76 1.30 16.48
C ARG A 176 -6.63 0.92 15.54
N VAL A 177 -5.74 1.84 15.21
CA VAL A 177 -4.56 1.53 14.37
C VAL A 177 -3.67 0.51 15.07
N ARG A 178 -3.41 0.69 16.37
CA ARG A 178 -2.71 -0.28 17.20
C ARG A 178 -3.44 -1.63 17.27
N ALA A 179 -4.77 -1.61 17.44
CA ALA A 179 -5.56 -2.83 17.46
C ALA A 179 -5.47 -3.59 16.12
N PHE A 180 -5.55 -2.88 14.99
CA PHE A 180 -5.40 -3.45 13.67
C PHE A 180 -4.04 -4.14 13.51
N VAL A 181 -2.92 -3.47 13.76
CA VAL A 181 -1.60 -4.10 13.52
C VAL A 181 -1.33 -5.30 14.43
N ARG A 182 -1.86 -5.29 15.66
CA ARG A 182 -1.73 -6.43 16.58
C ARG A 182 -2.48 -7.66 16.08
N ASP A 183 -3.70 -7.47 15.60
CA ASP A 183 -4.51 -8.53 15.00
C ASP A 183 -3.91 -8.98 13.67
N HIS A 184 -3.64 -8.02 12.78
CA HIS A 184 -3.15 -8.24 11.43
C HIS A 184 -1.86 -9.05 11.43
N PHE A 185 -0.82 -8.61 12.14
CA PHE A 185 0.44 -9.35 12.21
C PHE A 185 0.39 -10.54 13.18
N ASN A 186 -0.67 -10.72 13.97
CA ASN A 186 -0.71 -11.65 15.11
C ASN A 186 0.46 -11.39 16.10
N CYS A 187 0.60 -10.14 16.53
CA CYS A 187 1.63 -9.70 17.46
C CYS A 187 1.08 -8.70 18.47
N SER A 188 0.85 -9.15 19.71
CA SER A 188 0.22 -8.32 20.76
C SER A 188 1.11 -7.20 21.30
N THR A 189 2.42 -7.23 21.06
CA THR A 189 3.39 -6.27 21.59
C THR A 189 3.56 -5.03 20.72
N LEU A 190 3.06 -5.02 19.48
CA LEU A 190 3.18 -3.85 18.60
C LEU A 190 2.48 -2.63 19.20
N GLU A 191 3.14 -1.48 19.12
CA GLU A 191 2.65 -0.23 19.69
C GLU A 191 1.78 0.58 18.72
N GLY A 192 1.96 0.40 17.40
CA GLY A 192 1.28 1.14 16.35
C GLY A 192 1.74 0.72 14.96
N ALA A 193 1.18 1.35 13.93
CA ALA A 193 1.56 1.15 12.53
C ALA A 193 2.69 2.09 12.15
N GLU A 194 3.72 1.60 11.46
CA GLU A 194 4.84 2.43 11.00
C GLU A 194 4.40 3.37 9.87
N ILE A 195 4.90 4.60 9.96
CA ILE A 195 4.77 5.66 8.97
C ILE A 195 6.06 5.66 8.15
N GLU A 196 5.89 5.82 6.84
CA GLU A 196 6.97 5.86 5.86
C GLU A 196 8.07 6.84 6.28
N SER A 197 9.31 6.38 6.26
CA SER A 197 10.46 7.15 6.76
C SER A 197 11.34 7.73 5.64
N GLN A 198 11.14 7.28 4.40
CA GLN A 198 11.80 7.80 3.20
C GLN A 198 10.98 8.86 2.46
N ASP A 199 9.82 9.24 3.01
CA ASP A 199 9.12 10.47 2.66
C ASP A 199 9.97 11.72 2.97
N SER A 200 9.65 12.83 2.31
CA SER A 200 10.30 14.11 2.59
C SER A 200 9.83 14.74 3.92
N GLY A 201 10.73 15.36 4.67
CA GLY A 201 10.43 16.12 5.89
C GLY A 201 10.62 15.32 7.18
N CYS A 202 10.23 15.88 8.32
CA CYS A 202 10.44 15.24 9.62
C CYS A 202 9.62 13.95 9.85
N LEU A 203 8.51 13.81 9.14
CA LEU A 203 7.54 12.73 9.31
C LEU A 203 6.79 12.48 8.00
N GLY A 204 6.68 11.21 7.62
CA GLY A 204 5.99 10.79 6.40
C GLY A 204 4.47 10.96 6.45
N SER A 205 3.88 10.92 5.26
CA SER A 205 2.43 10.99 5.04
C SER A 205 1.87 9.68 4.47
N HIS A 206 2.63 8.60 4.52
CA HIS A 206 2.21 7.28 4.05
C HIS A 206 2.42 6.21 5.13
N TRP A 207 1.77 5.06 4.96
CA TRP A 207 2.16 3.85 5.68
C TRP A 207 3.49 3.32 5.16
N GLU A 208 4.26 2.69 6.04
CA GLU A 208 5.54 2.04 5.71
C GLU A 208 5.36 0.94 4.66
N GLU A 209 5.90 1.16 3.46
CA GLU A 209 5.75 0.25 2.31
C GLU A 209 6.30 -1.15 2.60
N ARG A 210 7.41 -1.26 3.37
CA ARG A 210 7.99 -2.56 3.73
C ARG A 210 6.97 -3.49 4.40
N LEU A 211 6.13 -2.92 5.26
CA LEU A 211 5.19 -3.65 6.12
C LEU A 211 3.79 -3.79 5.54
N PHE A 212 3.42 -2.83 4.71
CA PHE A 212 2.04 -2.65 4.29
C PHE A 212 1.90 -2.59 2.78
N GLU A 213 2.87 -2.96 1.95
CA GLU A 213 2.57 -3.33 0.55
C GLU A 213 1.37 -4.32 0.57
N PRO A 214 0.29 -4.18 -0.21
CA PRO A 214 -0.10 -3.15 -1.18
C PRO A 214 -1.21 -2.22 -0.66
N GLU A 215 -1.12 -1.72 0.57
CA GLU A 215 -2.13 -0.85 1.17
C GLU A 215 -2.24 0.46 0.40
N LEU A 216 -3.46 0.94 0.15
CA LEU A 216 -3.71 2.12 -0.67
C LEU A 216 -2.85 3.33 -0.29
N MET A 217 -2.54 3.52 1.00
CA MET A 217 -1.82 4.67 1.54
C MET A 217 -0.33 4.42 1.78
N THR A 218 0.28 3.40 1.17
CA THR A 218 1.74 3.35 1.01
C THR A 218 2.20 4.27 -0.13
N PRO A 219 3.49 4.68 -0.18
CA PRO A 219 3.98 5.62 -1.20
C PRO A 219 4.14 5.01 -2.61
N VAL A 220 3.97 3.69 -2.76
CA VAL A 220 4.20 2.99 -4.03
C VAL A 220 2.90 2.37 -4.53
N ASP A 221 2.58 2.66 -5.77
CA ASP A 221 1.45 2.07 -6.47
C ASP A 221 1.77 0.62 -6.85
N SER A 222 1.32 -0.31 -6.01
CA SER A 222 1.50 -1.76 -6.14
C SER A 222 0.62 -2.32 -7.27
N TYR A 223 0.81 -3.61 -7.59
CA TYR A 223 0.05 -4.25 -8.67
C TYR A 223 -1.45 -4.33 -8.36
N HIS A 224 -1.80 -4.61 -7.10
CA HIS A 224 -3.17 -4.66 -6.61
C HIS A 224 -3.27 -3.94 -5.27
N ASN A 225 -3.55 -2.63 -5.30
CA ASN A 225 -3.72 -1.86 -4.08
C ASN A 225 -4.99 -2.26 -3.32
N VAL A 226 -4.95 -2.18 -2.00
CA VAL A 226 -6.01 -2.61 -1.09
C VAL A 226 -6.37 -1.44 -0.17
N PHE A 227 -7.64 -1.03 -0.16
CA PHE A 227 -8.14 -0.09 0.84
C PHE A 227 -8.50 -0.83 2.13
N SER A 228 -7.52 -0.98 3.01
CA SER A 228 -7.61 -1.90 4.13
C SER A 228 -8.30 -1.29 5.35
N ALA A 229 -8.58 -2.14 6.35
CA ALA A 229 -9.05 -1.68 7.65
C ALA A 229 -8.01 -0.82 8.40
N LEU A 230 -6.74 -0.79 7.99
CA LEU A 230 -5.72 0.10 8.56
C LEU A 230 -6.03 1.57 8.30
N THR A 231 -6.28 1.93 7.05
CA THR A 231 -6.61 3.31 6.66
C THR A 231 -7.98 3.74 7.21
N LEU A 232 -8.96 2.82 7.27
CA LEU A 232 -10.21 3.07 7.99
C LEU A 232 -9.99 3.28 9.50
N ALA A 233 -9.08 2.53 10.12
CA ALA A 233 -8.75 2.72 11.53
C ALA A 233 -8.13 4.10 11.78
N PHE A 234 -7.28 4.59 10.88
CA PHE A 234 -6.79 5.97 10.91
C PHE A 234 -7.95 6.98 10.85
N PHE A 235 -8.86 6.84 9.89
CA PHE A 235 -9.99 7.77 9.76
C PHE A 235 -10.88 7.78 11.00
N ALA A 236 -11.13 6.63 11.61
CA ALA A 236 -11.87 6.55 12.87
C ALA A 236 -11.11 7.21 14.04
N ASP A 237 -9.81 6.94 14.15
CA ASP A 237 -8.99 7.47 15.25
C ASP A 237 -8.63 8.95 15.10
N SER A 238 -8.76 9.51 13.90
CA SER A 238 -8.62 10.95 13.64
C SER A 238 -9.62 11.80 14.43
N GLY A 239 -10.75 11.21 14.80
CA GLY A 239 -11.87 11.91 15.44
C GLY A 239 -12.76 12.69 14.45
N TRP A 240 -12.45 12.65 13.16
CA TRP A 240 -13.16 13.40 12.12
C TRP A 240 -14.27 12.62 11.43
N TYR A 241 -14.13 11.28 11.37
CA TYR A 241 -15.00 10.44 10.55
C TYR A 241 -15.52 9.25 11.34
N ARG A 242 -16.72 8.79 10.96
CA ARG A 242 -17.24 7.48 11.33
C ARG A 242 -17.06 6.56 10.14
N VAL A 243 -16.48 5.39 10.38
CA VAL A 243 -16.14 4.45 9.31
C VAL A 243 -17.09 3.26 9.29
N ASN A 244 -17.42 2.79 8.09
CA ASN A 244 -18.08 1.51 7.90
C ASN A 244 -17.03 0.43 7.65
N ALA A 245 -16.72 -0.37 8.68
CA ALA A 245 -15.70 -1.41 8.60
C ALA A 245 -16.01 -2.49 7.55
N SER A 246 -17.27 -2.68 7.14
CA SER A 246 -17.62 -3.64 6.08
C SER A 246 -17.14 -3.23 4.68
N MET A 247 -16.65 -2.00 4.51
CA MET A 247 -16.10 -1.50 3.26
C MET A 247 -14.60 -1.80 3.09
N SER A 248 -13.91 -2.28 4.12
CA SER A 248 -12.48 -2.58 4.00
C SER A 248 -12.25 -3.82 3.16
N GLU A 249 -11.22 -3.76 2.33
CA GLU A 249 -10.67 -4.91 1.65
C GLU A 249 -9.72 -5.68 2.57
N VAL A 250 -9.56 -6.97 2.31
CA VAL A 250 -8.67 -7.84 3.10
C VAL A 250 -7.25 -7.67 2.58
N MET A 251 -6.38 -7.12 3.42
CA MET A 251 -4.94 -7.13 3.18
C MET A 251 -4.37 -8.49 3.60
N HIS A 252 -3.81 -9.23 2.66
CA HIS A 252 -3.19 -10.54 2.93
C HIS A 252 -1.72 -10.40 3.32
N TYR A 253 -1.04 -9.39 2.80
CA TYR A 253 0.38 -9.12 3.07
C TYR A 253 0.62 -8.86 4.55
N GLY A 254 1.63 -9.51 5.11
CA GLY A 254 1.99 -9.45 6.53
C GLY A 254 1.04 -10.17 7.47
N ARG A 255 -0.12 -10.67 6.99
CA ARG A 255 -1.13 -11.23 7.88
C ARG A 255 -0.63 -12.48 8.62
N SER A 256 -0.74 -12.44 9.93
CA SER A 256 -0.32 -13.49 10.88
C SER A 256 1.15 -13.91 10.78
N LYS A 257 2.04 -13.01 10.33
CA LYS A 257 3.49 -13.28 10.20
C LYS A 257 4.29 -13.14 11.50
N GLY A 258 3.63 -12.73 12.58
CA GLY A 258 4.23 -12.57 13.90
C GLY A 258 5.05 -11.29 14.03
N CYS A 259 5.56 -11.06 15.24
CA CYS A 259 6.27 -9.84 15.59
C CYS A 259 7.52 -9.60 14.74
N SER A 260 8.27 -10.67 14.44
CA SER A 260 9.52 -10.57 13.69
C SER A 260 9.32 -9.98 12.29
N PHE A 261 8.16 -10.20 11.67
CA PHE A 261 7.82 -9.56 10.40
C PHE A 261 7.85 -8.03 10.51
N ALA A 262 7.29 -7.50 11.59
CA ALA A 262 7.26 -6.07 11.85
C ALA A 262 8.63 -5.54 12.30
N THR A 263 9.29 -6.22 13.25
CA THR A 263 10.40 -5.63 14.02
C THR A 263 11.80 -5.98 13.52
N GLU A 264 11.98 -7.08 12.77
CA GLU A 264 13.30 -7.53 12.31
C GLU A 264 13.58 -7.13 10.86
N LYS A 265 14.84 -7.20 10.42
CA LYS A 265 15.19 -7.00 9.00
C LYS A 265 14.50 -8.07 8.13
N CYS A 266 14.03 -7.69 6.95
CA CYS A 266 13.29 -8.59 6.04
C CYS A 266 14.11 -9.80 5.58
N ILE A 267 15.43 -9.66 5.51
CA ILE A 267 16.38 -10.74 5.35
C ILE A 267 17.26 -10.76 6.60
N ASP A 268 17.39 -11.92 7.21
CA ASP A 268 18.30 -12.12 8.33
C ASP A 268 19.75 -12.03 7.81
N PRO A 269 20.57 -11.09 8.30
CA PRO A 269 21.92 -10.90 7.80
C PRO A 269 22.86 -12.06 8.13
N VAL A 270 22.56 -12.89 9.14
CA VAL A 270 23.37 -14.05 9.52
C VAL A 270 23.04 -15.25 8.64
N THR A 271 21.76 -15.60 8.55
CA THR A 271 21.32 -16.79 7.80
C THR A 271 21.16 -16.52 6.30
N GLN A 272 21.09 -15.25 5.90
CA GLN A 272 20.73 -14.77 4.55
C GLN A 272 19.38 -15.33 4.06
N ALA A 273 18.50 -15.70 4.99
CA ALA A 273 17.16 -16.19 4.71
C ALA A 273 16.13 -15.07 4.87
N PRO A 274 15.07 -15.03 4.04
CA PRO A 274 13.95 -14.12 4.27
C PRO A 274 13.20 -14.52 5.53
N ILE A 275 12.79 -13.54 6.34
CA ILE A 275 11.93 -13.79 7.52
C ILE A 275 10.55 -14.33 7.14
N ALA A 276 10.12 -14.05 5.90
CA ALA A 276 8.90 -14.55 5.29
C ALA A 276 9.14 -14.78 3.79
N ALA A 277 9.34 -16.04 3.38
CA ALA A 277 9.75 -16.40 2.01
C ALA A 277 8.69 -16.16 0.92
N ASP A 278 7.44 -15.90 1.31
CA ASP A 278 6.34 -15.49 0.42
C ASP A 278 6.22 -13.96 0.28
N HIS A 279 6.97 -13.19 1.06
CA HIS A 279 6.99 -11.71 1.03
C HIS A 279 8.33 -11.17 0.57
N PHE A 280 9.43 -11.82 1.00
CA PHE A 280 10.79 -11.42 0.71
C PHE A 280 11.57 -12.54 0.02
N CYS A 281 12.51 -12.16 -0.84
CA CYS A 281 13.25 -13.09 -1.69
C CYS A 281 14.76 -12.81 -1.73
N THR A 282 15.57 -13.83 -1.99
CA THR A 282 17.05 -13.72 -1.92
C THR A 282 17.76 -14.14 -3.22
N SER A 283 17.00 -14.62 -4.20
CA SER A 283 17.42 -14.91 -5.58
C SER A 283 16.40 -14.31 -6.57
N SER A 284 16.87 -13.57 -7.57
CA SER A 284 16.03 -13.03 -8.63
C SER A 284 15.85 -13.97 -9.82
N THR A 285 16.82 -14.85 -10.07
CA THR A 285 16.81 -15.77 -11.22
C THR A 285 16.01 -17.03 -10.98
N ASP A 286 15.94 -17.48 -9.72
CA ASP A 286 15.31 -18.75 -9.36
C ASP A 286 13.94 -18.56 -8.70
N PHE A 287 13.51 -17.31 -8.48
CA PHE A 287 12.23 -17.07 -7.83
C PHE A 287 11.07 -17.43 -8.76
N GLN A 288 10.24 -18.36 -8.30
CA GLN A 288 9.01 -18.78 -8.95
C GLN A 288 7.96 -18.96 -7.86
N GLY A 289 7.01 -18.04 -7.81
CA GLY A 289 6.02 -18.00 -6.74
C GLY A 289 4.76 -17.26 -7.15
N CYS A 290 3.91 -17.03 -6.17
CA CYS A 290 2.67 -16.27 -6.30
C CYS A 290 2.78 -14.99 -5.48
N SER A 291 2.00 -13.97 -5.85
CA SER A 291 1.73 -12.85 -4.96
C SER A 291 1.04 -13.36 -3.68
N VAL A 292 1.15 -12.62 -2.58
CA VAL A 292 0.64 -13.06 -1.27
C VAL A 292 -0.88 -13.28 -1.27
N ASP A 293 -1.62 -12.51 -2.06
CA ASP A 293 -3.07 -12.62 -2.30
C ASP A 293 -3.46 -13.70 -3.33
N ALA A 294 -2.45 -14.40 -3.87
CA ALA A 294 -2.56 -15.44 -4.88
C ALA A 294 -3.30 -15.01 -6.16
N THR A 295 -3.37 -13.72 -6.49
CA THR A 295 -4.03 -13.24 -7.73
C THR A 295 -3.13 -13.33 -8.95
N SER A 296 -1.82 -13.41 -8.74
CA SER A 296 -0.85 -13.42 -9.83
C SER A 296 0.36 -14.30 -9.50
N ARG A 297 1.06 -14.75 -10.53
CA ARG A 297 2.46 -15.15 -10.41
C ARG A 297 3.30 -13.92 -10.07
N ALA A 298 4.26 -14.10 -9.18
CA ALA A 298 5.12 -13.02 -8.71
C ALA A 298 6.55 -13.15 -9.22
N VAL A 299 7.25 -12.02 -9.17
CA VAL A 299 8.70 -11.90 -9.42
C VAL A 299 9.39 -11.39 -8.16
N CYS A 300 10.69 -11.63 -8.08
CA CYS A 300 11.53 -11.10 -7.01
C CYS A 300 12.12 -9.75 -7.43
N SER A 301 11.91 -8.70 -6.63
CA SER A 301 12.40 -7.33 -6.92
C SER A 301 13.88 -7.10 -6.56
N LEU A 302 14.59 -8.18 -6.18
CA LEU A 302 16.01 -8.16 -5.85
C LEU A 302 16.87 -7.69 -7.03
N ASN A 303 17.74 -6.72 -6.76
CA ASN A 303 18.75 -6.22 -7.66
C ASN A 303 20.16 -6.51 -7.12
N THR A 304 21.05 -6.92 -8.01
CA THR A 304 22.46 -7.25 -7.73
C THR A 304 23.44 -6.30 -8.41
N LYS A 305 22.95 -5.31 -9.17
CA LYS A 305 23.73 -4.29 -9.86
C LYS A 305 24.05 -3.11 -8.94
N SER A 306 24.80 -2.13 -9.46
CA SER A 306 25.25 -0.97 -8.70
C SER A 306 24.09 -0.09 -8.21
N GLN A 307 23.84 -0.14 -6.92
CA GLN A 307 22.96 0.77 -6.16
C GLN A 307 23.67 1.21 -4.88
N ALA A 308 23.36 2.42 -4.40
CA ALA A 308 23.87 2.94 -3.14
C ALA A 308 22.82 2.67 -2.06
N ILE A 309 23.01 1.61 -1.26
CA ILE A 309 22.10 1.23 -0.18
C ILE A 309 22.65 1.76 1.16
N PRO A 310 21.88 2.55 1.92
CA PRO A 310 22.23 2.96 3.28
C PRO A 310 22.56 1.77 4.19
N THR A 311 23.47 1.95 5.15
CA THR A 311 24.00 0.86 5.99
C THR A 311 22.90 0.13 6.78
N GLU A 312 21.91 0.86 7.28
CA GLU A 312 20.73 0.37 7.97
C GLU A 312 19.91 -0.62 7.12
N TYR A 313 19.89 -0.43 5.79
CA TYR A 313 19.14 -1.23 4.81
C TYR A 313 20.00 -2.27 4.09
N GLN A 314 21.24 -2.51 4.54
CA GLN A 314 22.09 -3.56 3.95
C GLN A 314 21.77 -4.92 4.57
N TYR A 315 21.28 -5.83 3.71
CA TYR A 315 20.79 -7.14 4.12
C TYR A 315 21.74 -8.31 3.85
N PHE A 316 22.70 -8.13 2.94
CA PHE A 316 23.58 -9.21 2.46
C PHE A 316 25.04 -8.89 2.81
N PRO A 317 25.62 -9.55 3.83
CA PRO A 317 27.03 -9.38 4.16
C PRO A 317 27.94 -9.61 2.94
N GLY A 318 28.95 -8.75 2.80
CA GLY A 318 29.90 -8.80 1.68
C GLY A 318 29.36 -8.26 0.35
N ASN A 319 28.07 -7.89 0.27
CA ASN A 319 27.51 -7.23 -0.90
C ASN A 319 26.56 -6.08 -0.51
N PRO A 320 27.10 -4.90 -0.14
CA PRO A 320 26.33 -3.75 0.32
C PRO A 320 25.45 -3.11 -0.77
N ARG A 321 25.51 -3.63 -2.01
CA ARG A 321 24.70 -3.18 -3.14
C ARG A 321 23.62 -4.20 -3.51
N LYS A 322 23.53 -5.33 -2.81
CA LYS A 322 22.49 -6.34 -3.03
C LYS A 322 21.29 -6.02 -2.15
N GLY A 323 20.12 -5.89 -2.77
CA GLY A 323 18.88 -5.50 -2.09
C GLY A 323 17.75 -5.30 -3.10
N GLY A 324 16.54 -5.05 -2.61
CA GLY A 324 15.41 -4.61 -3.43
C GLY A 324 15.66 -3.24 -4.08
N THR A 325 14.87 -2.94 -5.10
CA THR A 325 14.95 -1.65 -5.84
C THR A 325 14.01 -0.59 -5.29
N ASN A 326 13.01 -0.99 -4.50
CA ASN A 326 12.06 -0.08 -3.89
C ASN A 326 12.70 0.55 -2.65
N THR A 327 12.98 1.85 -2.72
CA THR A 327 13.60 2.58 -1.61
C THR A 327 12.68 2.76 -0.43
N PHE A 328 11.36 2.82 -0.65
CA PHE A 328 10.32 2.94 0.37
C PHE A 328 10.09 1.63 1.12
N ALA A 329 10.41 0.50 0.48
CA ALA A 329 10.35 -0.80 1.16
C ALA A 329 11.62 -1.07 1.99
N ASP A 330 12.32 -0.04 2.47
CA ASP A 330 13.64 -0.13 3.12
C ASP A 330 14.68 -0.92 2.26
N TYR A 331 14.58 -0.93 0.93
CA TYR A 331 15.38 -1.82 0.05
C TYR A 331 15.17 -3.33 0.30
N CYS A 332 14.07 -3.73 0.92
CA CYS A 332 13.72 -5.15 1.03
C CYS A 332 13.44 -5.73 -0.37
N PRO A 333 14.06 -6.87 -0.73
CA PRO A 333 13.73 -7.57 -1.96
C PRO A 333 12.37 -8.24 -1.82
N LEU A 334 11.34 -7.60 -2.35
CA LEU A 334 9.94 -8.01 -2.28
C LEU A 334 9.57 -9.07 -3.33
N VAL A 335 8.61 -9.91 -2.97
CA VAL A 335 7.87 -10.79 -3.88
C VAL A 335 6.66 -10.02 -4.40
N VAL A 336 6.71 -9.58 -5.66
CA VAL A 336 5.71 -8.67 -6.23
C VAL A 336 4.93 -9.30 -7.38
N GLY A 337 3.60 -9.13 -7.35
CA GLY A 337 2.74 -9.46 -8.48
C GLY A 337 3.04 -8.59 -9.70
N ASN A 338 2.66 -9.07 -10.89
CA ASN A 338 2.82 -8.29 -12.12
C ASN A 338 1.81 -8.72 -13.18
N THR A 339 1.59 -7.85 -14.17
CA THR A 339 0.60 -8.06 -15.25
C THR A 339 0.83 -9.33 -16.06
N ALA A 340 2.07 -9.74 -16.32
CA ALA A 340 2.35 -10.96 -17.08
C ALA A 340 2.10 -12.25 -16.27
N GLY A 341 1.91 -12.11 -14.95
CA GLY A 341 1.56 -13.20 -14.04
C GLY A 341 0.09 -13.23 -13.63
N ASP A 342 -0.71 -12.24 -13.99
CA ASP A 342 -2.09 -12.08 -13.53
C ASP A 342 -2.98 -13.26 -13.97
N CYS A 343 -3.62 -13.92 -13.00
CA CYS A 343 -4.45 -15.09 -13.24
C CYS A 343 -5.83 -14.78 -13.84
N SER A 344 -6.24 -13.51 -13.88
CA SER A 344 -7.48 -13.06 -14.51
C SER A 344 -7.34 -12.82 -16.02
N LEU A 345 -6.12 -12.60 -16.52
CA LEU A 345 -5.86 -12.26 -17.91
C LEU A 345 -5.57 -13.50 -18.75
N SER A 346 -6.50 -13.88 -19.63
CA SER A 346 -6.36 -15.07 -20.48
C SER A 346 -5.14 -15.04 -21.42
N ALA A 347 -4.63 -13.86 -21.74
CA ALA A 347 -3.42 -13.68 -22.55
C ALA A 347 -2.13 -14.21 -21.88
N ASN A 348 -2.15 -14.44 -20.57
CA ASN A 348 -1.00 -14.94 -19.81
C ASN A 348 -0.85 -16.48 -19.85
N LEU A 349 -1.82 -17.18 -20.46
CA LEU A 349 -1.72 -18.62 -20.67
C LEU A 349 -0.54 -18.95 -21.58
N LEU A 350 0.33 -19.87 -21.14
CA LEU A 350 1.46 -20.31 -21.96
C LEU A 350 0.97 -21.04 -23.21
N GLN A 351 1.40 -20.58 -24.38
CA GLN A 351 1.22 -21.25 -25.65
C GLN A 351 2.52 -21.95 -26.07
N LEU A 352 2.44 -23.25 -26.38
CA LEU A 352 3.56 -24.02 -26.91
C LEU A 352 3.57 -23.96 -28.44
N GLY A 353 4.26 -22.97 -29.00
CA GLY A 353 4.28 -22.72 -30.45
C GLY A 353 2.87 -22.43 -30.98
N GLU A 354 2.51 -22.99 -32.13
CA GLU A 354 1.17 -22.87 -32.74
C GLU A 354 0.18 -23.94 -32.24
N THR A 355 0.41 -24.53 -31.06
CA THR A 355 -0.43 -25.60 -30.52
C THR A 355 -1.43 -25.09 -29.47
N ASN A 356 -2.50 -25.87 -29.27
CA ASN A 356 -3.47 -25.67 -28.19
C ASN A 356 -3.13 -26.50 -26.92
N VAL A 357 -1.88 -26.97 -26.78
CA VAL A 357 -1.48 -27.82 -25.66
C VAL A 357 -1.27 -26.95 -24.42
N ASN A 358 -2.12 -27.15 -23.41
CA ASN A 358 -1.97 -26.58 -22.08
C ASN A 358 -1.04 -27.48 -21.23
N ALA A 359 0.27 -27.25 -21.38
CA ALA A 359 1.31 -28.08 -20.77
C ALA A 359 1.25 -28.18 -19.24
N PHE A 360 0.63 -27.19 -18.58
CA PHE A 360 0.62 -27.05 -17.14
C PHE A 360 -0.79 -27.17 -16.53
N GLY A 361 -1.82 -27.37 -17.36
CA GLY A 361 -3.20 -27.42 -16.90
C GLY A 361 -3.67 -26.10 -16.29
N GLU A 362 -3.09 -24.97 -16.70
CA GLU A 362 -3.43 -23.66 -16.15
C GLU A 362 -4.79 -23.18 -16.67
N THR A 363 -5.49 -22.37 -15.89
CA THR A 363 -6.70 -21.66 -16.31
C THR A 363 -6.58 -20.21 -15.87
N TYR A 364 -6.98 -19.30 -16.76
CA TYR A 364 -7.01 -17.87 -16.51
C TYR A 364 -8.45 -17.38 -16.58
N CYS A 365 -8.92 -16.76 -15.50
CA CYS A 365 -10.30 -16.37 -15.31
C CYS A 365 -10.44 -15.38 -14.14
N PRO A 366 -11.53 -14.59 -14.04
CA PRO A 366 -11.68 -13.59 -12.98
C PRO A 366 -11.61 -14.13 -11.54
N THR A 367 -11.86 -15.42 -11.34
CA THR A 367 -11.79 -16.09 -10.03
C THR A 367 -10.61 -17.05 -9.91
N CYS A 368 -9.70 -17.05 -10.87
CA CYS A 368 -8.54 -17.95 -10.88
C CYS A 368 -7.47 -17.44 -9.92
N LYS A 369 -6.78 -18.37 -9.28
CA LYS A 369 -5.75 -18.07 -8.26
C LYS A 369 -4.45 -18.78 -8.60
N CYS A 370 -3.35 -18.15 -8.25
CA CYS A 370 -2.00 -18.67 -8.37
C CYS A 370 -1.73 -19.65 -7.23
N THR A 371 -1.10 -20.77 -7.53
CA THR A 371 -0.58 -21.66 -6.50
C THR A 371 0.69 -22.36 -6.94
N GLN A 372 1.39 -22.97 -5.99
CA GLN A 372 2.61 -23.71 -6.28
C GLN A 372 2.27 -24.98 -7.07
N THR A 373 3.02 -25.25 -8.12
CA THR A 373 2.76 -26.36 -9.02
C THR A 373 4.05 -26.86 -9.66
N SER A 374 4.10 -28.15 -9.93
CA SER A 374 5.10 -28.79 -10.78
C SER A 374 4.43 -29.63 -11.86
N LEU A 375 3.14 -29.39 -12.09
CA LEU A 375 2.35 -30.16 -13.04
C LEU A 375 2.95 -30.06 -14.43
N ARG A 376 3.01 -31.18 -15.10
CA ARG A 376 3.33 -31.26 -16.53
C ARG A 376 2.45 -32.31 -17.15
N SER A 377 1.65 -31.91 -18.12
CA SER A 377 0.69 -32.79 -18.77
C SER A 377 1.42 -33.85 -19.56
N ASP A 378 0.91 -35.08 -19.49
CA ASP A 378 1.52 -36.26 -20.11
C ASP A 378 1.64 -36.12 -21.64
N ASP A 379 0.72 -35.36 -22.25
CA ASP A 379 0.71 -35.04 -23.68
C ASP A 379 1.87 -34.12 -24.10
N SER A 380 2.25 -33.16 -23.25
CA SER A 380 3.39 -32.27 -23.49
C SER A 380 4.74 -32.98 -23.31
N ALA A 381 4.79 -34.00 -22.45
CA ALA A 381 6.02 -34.67 -22.06
C ALA A 381 6.68 -35.46 -23.21
N GLN A 382 5.90 -35.90 -24.19
CA GLN A 382 6.39 -36.70 -25.32
C GLN A 382 6.99 -35.85 -26.45
N PHE A 383 6.52 -34.61 -26.63
CA PHE A 383 6.84 -33.81 -27.82
C PHE A 383 7.59 -32.51 -27.52
N TRP A 384 7.48 -31.99 -26.29
CA TRP A 384 8.02 -30.68 -25.93
C TRP A 384 8.93 -30.77 -24.72
N THR A 385 10.17 -30.28 -24.86
CA THR A 385 11.05 -30.01 -23.72
C THR A 385 10.73 -28.63 -23.18
N VAL A 386 9.86 -28.56 -22.18
CA VAL A 386 9.59 -27.33 -21.43
C VAL A 386 10.65 -27.21 -20.34
N SER A 387 11.41 -26.11 -20.32
CA SER A 387 12.40 -25.87 -19.26
C SER A 387 11.76 -25.93 -17.88
N SER A 388 12.38 -26.66 -16.95
CA SER A 388 12.03 -26.55 -15.52
C SER A 388 12.60 -25.22 -14.96
N PRO A 389 11.89 -24.46 -14.09
CA PRO A 389 10.72 -24.86 -13.32
C PRO A 389 9.63 -23.75 -13.26
N ARG A 390 8.54 -23.83 -14.01
CA ARG A 390 7.37 -22.98 -13.69
C ARG A 390 6.75 -23.52 -12.40
N GLN A 391 7.22 -23.04 -11.24
CA GLN A 391 6.84 -23.55 -9.91
C GLN A 391 5.53 -22.94 -9.39
N SER A 392 4.92 -22.04 -10.17
CA SER A 392 3.65 -21.42 -9.86
C SER A 392 2.79 -21.30 -11.11
N GLY A 393 1.48 -21.49 -10.95
CA GLY A 393 0.54 -21.40 -12.06
C GLY A 393 -0.86 -21.02 -11.60
N CYS A 394 -1.66 -20.56 -12.56
CA CYS A 394 -3.02 -20.09 -12.34
C CYS A 394 -4.03 -21.22 -12.55
N TYR A 395 -4.95 -21.40 -11.61
CA TYR A 395 -5.97 -22.44 -11.68
C TYR A 395 -7.32 -21.90 -11.22
N ALA A 396 -8.40 -22.46 -11.77
CA ALA A 396 -9.75 -22.17 -11.29
C ALA A 396 -9.95 -22.79 -9.91
N MET A 397 -10.26 -21.95 -8.91
CA MET A 397 -10.45 -22.38 -7.53
C MET A 397 -11.81 -21.91 -7.01
N ARG A 398 -12.48 -22.76 -6.22
CA ARG A 398 -13.74 -22.44 -5.54
C ARG A 398 -13.73 -22.97 -4.12
N CYS A 399 -14.17 -22.14 -3.18
CA CYS A 399 -14.34 -22.54 -1.80
C CYS A 399 -15.71 -23.19 -1.61
N PHE A 400 -15.74 -24.33 -0.93
CA PHE A 400 -16.96 -25.06 -0.58
C PHE A 400 -17.01 -25.31 0.92
N SER A 401 -18.22 -25.33 1.48
CA SER A 401 -18.47 -25.78 2.85
C SER A 401 -19.14 -27.16 2.82
N ASN A 402 -18.68 -28.06 3.68
CA ASN A 402 -19.35 -29.33 3.93
C ASN A 402 -20.49 -29.15 4.94
N ALA A 403 -21.33 -30.18 5.08
CA ALA A 403 -22.44 -30.22 6.03
C ALA A 403 -22.03 -29.94 7.50
N ASN A 404 -20.75 -30.20 7.84
CA ASN A 404 -20.18 -29.94 9.17
C ASN A 404 -19.51 -28.54 9.28
N ALA A 405 -19.77 -27.63 8.35
CA ALA A 405 -19.12 -26.32 8.24
C ALA A 405 -17.58 -26.34 8.07
N SER A 406 -16.99 -27.49 7.72
CA SER A 406 -15.59 -27.53 7.29
C SER A 406 -15.46 -26.99 5.87
N MET A 407 -14.50 -26.09 5.67
CA MET A 407 -14.22 -25.48 4.36
C MET A 407 -13.17 -26.31 3.62
N PHE A 408 -13.33 -26.43 2.29
CA PHE A 408 -12.32 -27.00 1.41
C PHE A 408 -12.25 -26.21 0.10
N VAL A 409 -11.10 -26.24 -0.56
CA VAL A 409 -10.90 -25.59 -1.87
C VAL A 409 -10.97 -26.66 -2.94
N GLN A 410 -11.86 -26.49 -3.91
CA GLN A 410 -11.89 -27.31 -5.12
C GLN A 410 -11.14 -26.61 -6.25
N LEU A 411 -10.27 -27.35 -6.91
CA LEU A 411 -9.52 -26.94 -8.09
C LEU A 411 -10.12 -27.61 -9.30
N THR A 412 -10.17 -26.90 -10.42
CA THR A 412 -10.54 -27.46 -11.71
C THR A 412 -9.38 -27.30 -12.67
N ILE A 413 -8.86 -28.43 -13.16
CA ILE A 413 -7.66 -28.50 -14.00
C ILE A 413 -8.07 -29.09 -15.37
N PRO A 414 -8.00 -28.31 -16.47
CA PRO A 414 -8.28 -28.82 -17.81
C PRO A 414 -7.17 -29.74 -18.33
N ARG A 415 -7.56 -30.78 -19.07
CA ARG A 415 -6.66 -31.69 -19.78
C ARG A 415 -6.81 -31.50 -21.28
N SER A 416 -5.74 -31.04 -21.94
CA SER A 416 -5.78 -30.67 -23.35
C SER A 416 -6.09 -31.86 -24.27
N TRP A 417 -5.49 -33.03 -23.99
CA TRP A 417 -5.65 -34.23 -24.81
C TRP A 417 -7.05 -34.86 -24.73
N THR A 418 -7.55 -35.12 -23.52
CA THR A 418 -8.86 -35.74 -23.30
C THR A 418 -10.02 -34.76 -23.43
N GLN A 419 -9.72 -33.45 -23.53
CA GLN A 419 -10.70 -32.36 -23.64
C GLN A 419 -11.73 -32.37 -22.50
N ASP A 420 -11.29 -32.71 -21.30
CA ASP A 420 -12.11 -32.71 -20.09
C ASP A 420 -11.39 -32.03 -18.93
N THR A 421 -12.01 -32.05 -17.75
CA THR A 421 -11.48 -31.41 -16.54
C THR A 421 -11.39 -32.39 -15.39
N VAL A 422 -10.32 -32.27 -14.60
CA VAL A 422 -10.17 -32.98 -13.33
C VAL A 422 -10.46 -32.01 -12.19
N SER A 423 -11.29 -32.44 -11.24
CA SER A 423 -11.54 -31.70 -10.00
C SER A 423 -10.85 -32.35 -8.81
N LEU A 424 -10.21 -31.53 -7.99
CA LEU A 424 -9.48 -31.97 -6.80
C LEU A 424 -9.88 -31.11 -5.61
N ASN A 425 -10.02 -31.72 -4.44
CA ASN A 425 -10.35 -31.02 -3.21
C ASN A 425 -9.10 -30.94 -2.31
N CYS A 426 -8.73 -29.73 -1.88
CA CYS A 426 -7.74 -29.47 -0.82
C CYS A 426 -8.47 -29.20 0.48
N THR A 427 -8.01 -29.87 1.53
CA THR A 427 -8.56 -29.74 2.88
C THR A 427 -7.60 -29.05 3.85
N GLY A 428 -6.33 -28.85 3.49
CA GLY A 428 -5.36 -28.18 4.36
C GLY A 428 -4.21 -27.46 3.65
N LYS A 429 -3.65 -26.45 4.32
CA LYS A 429 -2.50 -25.68 3.82
C LYS A 429 -1.32 -26.58 3.47
N GLY A 430 -0.74 -26.36 2.29
CA GLY A 430 0.46 -27.08 1.86
C GLY A 430 0.21 -28.53 1.46
N GLU A 431 -1.06 -28.96 1.36
CA GLU A 431 -1.41 -30.28 0.84
C GLU A 431 -0.92 -30.44 -0.60
N LYS A 432 -0.17 -31.53 -0.86
CA LYS A 432 0.37 -31.87 -2.18
C LYS A 432 -0.53 -32.89 -2.85
N LEU A 433 -1.10 -32.52 -3.99
CA LEU A 433 -2.04 -33.36 -4.73
C LEU A 433 -1.44 -33.78 -6.07
N SER A 434 -1.56 -35.06 -6.40
CA SER A 434 -1.28 -35.59 -7.74
C SER A 434 -2.51 -35.42 -8.62
N VAL A 435 -2.30 -35.18 -9.92
CA VAL A 435 -3.38 -34.87 -10.87
C VAL A 435 -3.39 -35.90 -12.00
N PRO A 436 -4.46 -36.70 -12.14
CA PRO A 436 -4.58 -37.65 -13.26
C PRO A 436 -4.34 -37.01 -14.63
N GLY A 437 -3.43 -37.57 -15.42
CA GLY A 437 -3.02 -37.04 -16.74
C GLY A 437 -1.89 -36.00 -16.67
N PHE A 438 -1.29 -35.82 -15.49
CA PHE A 438 -0.11 -34.99 -15.28
C PHE A 438 0.91 -35.73 -14.43
N SER A 439 2.18 -35.49 -14.75
CA SER A 439 3.29 -35.69 -13.83
C SER A 439 3.43 -34.50 -12.87
N GLY A 440 4.10 -34.70 -11.73
CA GLY A 440 4.29 -33.66 -10.73
C GLY A 440 3.13 -33.54 -9.73
N HIS A 441 3.05 -32.39 -9.06
CA HIS A 441 2.05 -32.13 -8.03
C HIS A 441 1.64 -30.65 -7.99
N ILE A 442 0.44 -30.39 -7.47
CA ILE A 442 -0.02 -29.06 -7.10
C ILE A 442 -0.02 -28.94 -5.57
N THR A 443 0.41 -27.79 -5.04
CA THR A 443 0.47 -27.51 -3.61
C THR A 443 -0.33 -26.26 -3.33
N LEU A 444 -1.41 -26.39 -2.55
CA LEU A 444 -2.26 -25.24 -2.28
C LEU A 444 -1.81 -24.41 -1.09
N ILE A 445 -1.98 -23.11 -1.28
CA ILE A 445 -2.01 -22.12 -0.21
C ILE A 445 -3.46 -22.09 0.29
N CYS A 446 -3.89 -23.18 0.93
CA CYS A 446 -5.08 -23.23 1.79
C CYS A 446 -4.65 -22.57 3.13
#